data_AF-A0ABD5ZQE5-F1
#
_entry.id   AF-A0ABD5ZQE5-F1
#
_cell.length_a   1.000
_cell.length_b   1.000
_cell.length_c   1.000
_cell.angle_alpha   90.00
_cell.angle_beta   90.00
_cell.angle_gamma   90.00
#
_symmetry.space_group_name_H-M   'P 1'
#
loop_
_entity.id
_entity.type
_entity.pdbx_description
1 polymer ?
#
loop_
_entity_poly.entity_id
_entity_poly.type
_entity_poly.pdbx_seq_one_letter_code
_entity_poly.pdbx_strand_id
1 'polypeptide(L)'
;MASASVSTLVIFIAAVSIAAGVSGAMVTTVGGISDSLDDRGADVARSIDTDVEIISDPGSGAVYDGSDTVTLLVKNTGDRTIETEGTGIEVLVDGRYTTPDSVEVLGGDTAWREGAVVRVTVTRTLDAGDHRATVIVGSERETLAFRVAP
;
A
#
# COMPACT_ATOMS: atom_id res chain seq x y z
N MET A 1 62.97 -7.05 33.13
CA MET A 1 61.53 -7.40 33.23
C MET A 1 60.58 -6.28 32.79
N ALA A 2 60.98 -5.00 32.71
CA ALA A 2 60.10 -3.89 32.29
C ALA A 2 59.68 -3.89 30.80
N SER A 3 60.49 -4.46 29.90
CA SER A 3 60.21 -4.49 28.44
C SER A 3 59.01 -5.38 28.07
N ALA A 4 58.77 -6.47 28.81
CA ALA A 4 57.62 -7.33 28.59
C ALA A 4 56.30 -6.62 28.94
N SER A 5 56.29 -5.85 30.04
CA SER A 5 55.13 -5.08 30.48
C SER A 5 54.70 -4.00 29.48
N VAL A 6 55.67 -3.35 28.82
CA VAL A 6 55.40 -2.34 27.78
C VAL A 6 54.74 -2.97 26.55
N SER A 7 55.22 -4.14 26.12
CA SER A 7 54.66 -4.83 24.95
C SER A 7 53.22 -5.29 25.21
N THR A 8 52.95 -5.84 26.40
CA THR A 8 51.59 -6.25 26.80
C THR A 8 50.63 -5.05 26.86
N LEU A 9 51.08 -3.90 27.36
CA LEU A 9 50.27 -2.68 27.40
C LEU A 9 49.87 -2.19 26.00
N VAL A 10 50.81 -2.21 25.05
CA VAL A 10 50.54 -1.80 23.66
C VAL A 10 49.52 -2.73 23.00
N ILE A 11 49.65 -4.04 23.18
CA ILE A 11 48.69 -5.01 22.65
C ILE A 11 47.32 -4.87 23.31
N PHE A 12 47.27 -4.59 24.62
CA PHE A 12 46.02 -4.35 25.33
C PHE A 12 45.27 -3.14 24.76
N ILE A 13 45.97 -2.02 24.56
CA ILE A 13 45.35 -0.82 23.97
C ILE A 13 44.87 -1.11 22.54
N ALA A 14 45.69 -1.76 21.72
CA ALA A 14 45.30 -2.12 20.35
C ALA A 14 44.04 -3.01 20.32
N ALA A 15 43.96 -4.03 21.20
CA ALA A 15 42.80 -4.91 21.29
C ALA A 15 41.54 -4.15 21.73
N VAL A 16 41.64 -3.27 22.73
CA VAL A 16 40.52 -2.44 23.20
C VAL A 16 40.04 -1.49 22.09
N SER A 17 40.95 -0.87 21.34
CA SER A 17 40.59 0.01 20.22
C SER A 17 39.85 -0.75 19.11
N ILE A 18 40.31 -1.95 18.75
CA ILE A 18 39.61 -2.79 17.76
C ILE A 18 38.23 -3.19 18.29
N ALA A 19 38.16 -3.63 19.55
CA ALA A 19 36.90 -4.01 20.18
C ALA A 19 35.89 -2.85 20.24
N ALA A 20 36.37 -1.62 20.50
CA ALA A 20 35.55 -0.41 20.46
C ALA A 20 35.03 -0.13 19.04
N GLY A 21 35.87 -0.28 18.02
CA GLY A 21 35.47 -0.11 16.62
C GLY A 21 34.40 -1.12 16.19
N VAL A 22 34.57 -2.40 16.53
CA VAL A 22 33.60 -3.45 16.24
C VAL A 22 32.27 -3.19 16.96
N SER A 23 32.34 -2.84 18.26
CA SER A 23 31.14 -2.49 19.04
C SER A 23 30.40 -1.30 18.44
N GLY A 24 31.12 -0.26 18.00
CA GLY A 24 30.52 0.89 17.33
C GLY A 24 29.77 0.49 16.05
N ALA A 25 30.41 -0.29 15.17
CA ALA A 25 29.79 -0.77 13.94
C ALA A 25 28.56 -1.65 14.22
N MET A 26 28.62 -2.52 15.23
CA MET A 26 27.48 -3.34 15.66
C MET A 26 26.31 -2.48 16.13
N VAL A 27 26.55 -1.47 16.97
CA VAL A 27 25.50 -0.57 17.47
C VAL A 27 24.83 0.19 16.32
N THR A 28 25.61 0.72 15.37
CA THR A 28 25.05 1.38 14.18
C THR A 28 24.22 0.42 13.33
N THR A 29 24.69 -0.81 13.13
CA THR A 29 23.98 -1.80 12.33
C THR A 29 22.66 -2.21 12.99
N VAL A 30 22.69 -2.51 14.30
CA VAL A 30 21.49 -2.86 15.06
C VAL A 30 20.51 -1.69 15.09
N GLY A 31 20.99 -0.46 15.27
CA GLY A 31 20.15 0.74 15.20
C GLY A 31 19.43 0.85 13.86
N GLY A 32 20.15 0.69 12.74
CA GLY A 32 19.53 0.73 11.41
C GLY A 32 18.52 -0.40 11.17
N ILE A 33 18.75 -1.59 11.74
CA ILE A 33 17.77 -2.69 11.71
C ILE A 33 16.52 -2.32 12.51
N SER A 34 16.68 -1.77 13.72
CA SER A 34 15.55 -1.33 14.55
C SER A 34 14.70 -0.28 13.83
N ASP A 35 15.33 0.74 13.26
CA ASP A 35 14.61 1.78 12.51
C ASP A 35 13.82 1.17 11.33
N SER A 36 14.46 0.25 10.59
CA SER A 36 13.81 -0.46 9.48
C SER A 36 12.64 -1.35 9.93
N LEU A 37 12.74 -1.95 11.13
CA LEU A 37 11.68 -2.76 11.72
C LEU A 37 10.51 -1.89 12.18
N ASP A 38 10.78 -0.72 12.76
CA ASP A 38 9.76 0.23 13.18
C ASP A 38 8.99 0.76 11.96
N ASP A 39 9.70 1.16 10.89
CA ASP A 39 9.09 1.57 9.62
C ASP A 39 8.22 0.45 9.03
N ARG A 40 8.76 -0.78 8.98
CA ARG A 40 8.02 -1.94 8.48
C ARG A 40 6.79 -2.26 9.34
N GLY A 41 6.92 -2.12 10.66
CA GLY A 41 5.81 -2.31 11.61
C GLY A 41 4.70 -1.31 11.35
N ALA A 42 5.06 -0.04 11.15
CA ALA A 42 4.11 1.02 10.81
C ALA A 42 3.42 0.77 9.45
N ASP A 43 4.16 0.29 8.44
CA ASP A 43 3.59 -0.09 7.13
C ASP A 43 2.58 -1.23 7.26
N VAL A 44 2.93 -2.27 8.02
CA VAL A 44 2.05 -3.43 8.24
C VAL A 44 0.80 -3.02 9.00
N ALA A 45 0.93 -2.22 10.07
CA ALA A 45 -0.21 -1.70 10.80
C ALA A 45 -1.13 -0.90 9.87
N ARG A 46 -0.58 0.02 9.07
CA ARG A 46 -1.34 0.77 8.06
C ARG A 46 -2.04 -0.13 7.05
N SER A 47 -1.43 -1.25 6.66
CA SER A 47 -2.04 -2.23 5.75
C SER A 47 -3.15 -3.03 6.39
N ILE A 48 -3.12 -3.27 7.71
CA ILE A 48 -4.18 -3.97 8.44
C ILE A 48 -5.38 -3.04 8.65
N ASP A 49 -5.11 -1.76 8.95
CA ASP A 49 -6.15 -0.75 9.20
C ASP A 49 -6.80 -0.22 7.91
N THR A 50 -6.23 -0.54 6.74
CA THR A 50 -6.77 -0.18 5.42
C THR A 50 -7.49 -1.38 4.84
N ASP A 51 -8.81 -1.29 4.76
CA ASP A 51 -9.65 -2.30 4.14
C ASP A 51 -10.71 -1.62 3.26
N VAL A 52 -10.96 -2.16 2.08
CA VAL A 52 -11.89 -1.60 1.10
C VAL A 52 -12.72 -2.71 0.49
N GLU A 53 -13.98 -2.43 0.13
CA GLU A 53 -14.89 -3.41 -0.47
C GLU A 53 -15.61 -2.79 -1.67
N ILE A 54 -15.69 -3.53 -2.79
CA ILE A 54 -16.49 -3.10 -3.94
C ILE A 54 -17.96 -3.45 -3.69
N ILE A 55 -18.80 -2.43 -3.53
CA ILE A 55 -20.24 -2.57 -3.25
C ILE A 55 -21.12 -2.46 -4.51
N SER A 56 -20.50 -2.46 -5.69
CA SER A 56 -21.24 -2.34 -6.96
C SER A 56 -21.96 -3.65 -7.28
N ASP A 57 -23.19 -3.57 -7.79
CA ASP A 57 -23.95 -4.75 -8.17
C ASP A 57 -23.52 -5.25 -9.57
N PRO A 58 -22.90 -6.45 -9.66
CA PRO A 58 -22.40 -6.99 -10.92
C PRO A 58 -23.50 -7.45 -11.88
N GLY A 59 -24.72 -7.68 -11.37
CA GLY A 59 -25.89 -8.01 -12.18
C GLY A 59 -26.64 -6.76 -12.66
N SER A 60 -26.32 -5.59 -12.11
CA SER A 60 -26.86 -4.32 -12.58
C SER A 60 -26.05 -3.80 -13.77
N GLY A 61 -26.73 -3.26 -14.78
CA GLY A 61 -26.08 -2.50 -15.85
C GLY A 61 -25.52 -1.14 -15.39
N ALA A 62 -25.31 -0.94 -14.09
CA ALA A 62 -24.75 0.30 -13.53
C ALA A 62 -23.21 0.26 -13.46
N VAL A 63 -22.60 -0.92 -13.54
CA VAL A 63 -21.12 -1.06 -13.56
C VAL A 63 -20.53 -0.61 -14.90
N TYR A 64 -21.24 -0.84 -15.99
CA TYR A 64 -20.83 -0.43 -17.33
C TYR A 64 -22.00 0.22 -18.06
N ASP A 65 -21.78 1.41 -18.63
CA ASP A 65 -22.83 2.21 -19.28
C ASP A 65 -23.22 1.72 -20.69
N GLY A 66 -22.46 0.77 -21.25
CA GLY A 66 -22.68 0.22 -22.59
C GLY A 66 -21.93 0.96 -23.71
N SER A 67 -21.19 2.02 -23.41
CA SER A 67 -20.33 2.71 -24.38
C SER A 67 -18.86 2.54 -24.04
N ASP A 68 -18.45 3.06 -22.90
CA ASP A 68 -17.03 3.22 -22.56
C ASP A 68 -16.81 3.60 -21.11
N THR A 69 -17.82 3.66 -20.24
CA THR A 69 -17.62 4.04 -18.85
C THR A 69 -17.83 2.86 -17.92
N VAL A 70 -16.77 2.50 -17.18
CA VAL A 70 -16.85 1.58 -16.05
C VAL A 70 -16.93 2.40 -14.75
N THR A 71 -17.97 2.17 -13.96
CA THR A 71 -18.19 2.83 -12.67
C THR A 71 -18.11 1.81 -11.55
N LEU A 72 -17.21 2.06 -10.58
CA LEU A 72 -17.03 1.22 -9.40
C LEU A 72 -17.30 2.05 -8.15
N LEU A 73 -18.21 1.56 -7.32
CA LEU A 73 -18.47 2.03 -5.98
C LEU A 73 -17.64 1.22 -5.00
N VAL A 74 -16.72 1.89 -4.31
CA VAL A 74 -15.77 1.27 -3.38
C VAL A 74 -15.99 1.88 -2.01
N LYS A 75 -16.29 1.05 -1.01
CA LYS A 75 -16.50 1.46 0.37
C LYS A 75 -15.23 1.24 1.17
N ASN A 76 -14.89 2.17 2.06
CA ASN A 76 -13.84 1.94 3.05
C ASN A 76 -14.45 1.16 4.21
N THR A 77 -13.99 -0.07 4.42
CA THR A 77 -14.41 -0.95 5.51
C THR A 77 -13.39 -1.02 6.64
N GLY A 78 -12.22 -0.40 6.45
CA GLY A 78 -11.19 -0.26 7.48
C GLY A 78 -11.37 0.96 8.36
N ASP A 79 -10.54 1.03 9.41
CA ASP A 79 -10.63 2.04 10.47
C ASP A 79 -9.85 3.33 10.12
N ARG A 80 -9.07 3.31 9.04
CA ARG A 80 -8.23 4.44 8.62
C ARG A 80 -8.92 5.28 7.56
N THR A 81 -8.79 6.61 7.68
CA THR A 81 -9.15 7.53 6.59
C THR A 81 -8.13 7.48 5.46
N ILE A 82 -8.61 7.26 4.25
CA ILE A 82 -7.81 7.22 3.02
C ILE A 82 -7.97 8.58 2.33
N GLU A 83 -6.86 9.23 1.97
CA GLU A 83 -6.94 10.45 1.15
C GLU A 83 -7.41 10.08 -0.25
N THR A 84 -8.11 10.94 -0.99
CA THR A 84 -8.54 10.63 -2.37
C THR A 84 -7.62 11.22 -3.43
N GLU A 85 -6.86 12.24 -3.07
CA GLU A 85 -5.87 12.87 -3.95
C GLU A 85 -4.50 12.23 -3.73
N GLY A 86 -3.88 11.72 -4.81
CA GLY A 86 -2.51 11.19 -4.76
C GLY A 86 -2.33 9.82 -4.07
N THR A 87 -3.41 9.16 -3.65
CA THR A 87 -3.39 7.91 -2.88
C THR A 87 -2.99 6.65 -3.63
N GLY A 88 -2.66 6.76 -4.92
CA GLY A 88 -2.29 5.60 -5.73
C GLY A 88 -3.43 4.57 -5.80
N ILE A 89 -4.67 5.04 -5.99
CA ILE A 89 -5.77 4.15 -6.37
C ILE A 89 -5.46 3.64 -7.78
N GLU A 90 -5.27 2.33 -7.90
CA GLU A 90 -5.02 1.67 -9.17
C GLU A 90 -6.25 0.87 -9.57
N VAL A 91 -6.62 0.95 -10.84
CA VAL A 91 -7.71 0.14 -11.38
C VAL A 91 -7.17 -0.75 -12.49
N LEU A 92 -7.54 -2.02 -12.46
CA LEU A 92 -7.26 -2.97 -13.52
C LEU A 92 -8.58 -3.45 -14.08
N VAL A 93 -8.75 -3.33 -15.40
CA VAL A 93 -9.87 -3.91 -16.11
C VAL A 93 -9.34 -5.02 -17.00
N ASP A 94 -9.81 -6.25 -16.79
CA ASP A 94 -9.33 -7.49 -17.40
C ASP A 94 -7.80 -7.66 -17.29
N GLY A 95 -7.27 -7.33 -16.10
CA GLY A 95 -5.83 -7.43 -15.80
C GLY A 95 -4.96 -6.37 -16.48
N ARG A 96 -5.52 -5.39 -17.19
CA ARG A 96 -4.78 -4.25 -17.73
C ARG A 96 -5.00 -3.02 -16.88
N TYR A 97 -3.90 -2.44 -16.41
CA TYR A 97 -3.90 -1.17 -15.70
C TYR A 97 -4.62 -0.08 -16.50
N THR A 98 -5.45 0.69 -15.81
CA THR A 98 -6.10 1.88 -16.36
C THR A 98 -6.15 2.94 -15.27
N THR A 99 -5.77 4.16 -15.64
CA THR A 99 -5.84 5.29 -14.73
C THR A 99 -7.30 5.71 -14.57
N PRO A 100 -7.79 5.89 -13.34
CA PRO A 100 -9.14 6.40 -13.12
C PRO A 100 -9.28 7.85 -13.61
N ASP A 101 -10.34 8.14 -14.35
CA ASP A 101 -10.66 9.48 -14.83
C ASP A 101 -11.17 10.36 -13.69
N SER A 102 -11.90 9.77 -12.75
CA SER A 102 -12.37 10.46 -11.56
C SER A 102 -12.47 9.53 -10.35
N VAL A 103 -12.21 10.12 -9.18
CA VAL A 103 -12.32 9.50 -7.86
C VAL A 103 -13.09 10.49 -6.99
N GLU A 104 -14.37 10.22 -6.74
CA GLU A 104 -15.27 11.14 -6.03
C GLU A 104 -15.80 10.48 -4.76
N VAL A 105 -15.60 11.09 -3.59
CA VAL A 105 -16.25 10.62 -2.35
C VAL A 105 -17.74 10.99 -2.41
N LEU A 106 -18.60 9.98 -2.31
CA LEU A 106 -20.03 10.18 -2.23
C LEU A 106 -20.40 10.86 -0.92
N GLY A 107 -21.32 11.83 -0.99
CA GLY A 107 -21.75 12.61 0.16
C GLY A 107 -21.04 13.96 0.33
N GLY A 108 -20.11 14.31 -0.59
CA GLY A 108 -19.48 15.64 -0.64
C GLY A 108 -18.33 15.83 0.35
N ASP A 109 -17.84 14.75 0.95
CA ASP A 109 -16.64 14.76 1.78
C ASP A 109 -15.38 14.89 0.92
N THR A 110 -14.30 15.40 1.51
CA THR A 110 -12.98 15.48 0.86
C THR A 110 -12.07 14.32 1.21
N ALA A 111 -12.49 13.44 2.11
CA ALA A 111 -11.70 12.33 2.63
C ALA A 111 -12.50 11.04 2.65
N TRP A 112 -11.87 9.93 2.28
CA TRP A 112 -12.49 8.61 2.26
C TRP A 112 -12.37 7.96 3.64
N ARG A 113 -13.22 8.44 4.57
CA ARG A 113 -13.29 7.94 5.95
C ARG A 113 -13.89 6.53 6.02
N GLU A 114 -13.76 5.90 7.18
CA GLU A 114 -14.45 4.64 7.49
C GLU A 114 -15.94 4.75 7.12
N GLY A 115 -16.43 3.76 6.39
CA GLY A 115 -17.82 3.67 5.94
C GLY A 115 -18.18 4.54 4.74
N ALA A 116 -17.34 5.51 4.36
CA ALA A 116 -17.58 6.33 3.18
C ALA A 116 -17.37 5.53 1.88
N VAL A 117 -18.10 5.93 0.84
CA VAL A 117 -18.07 5.30 -0.47
C VAL A 117 -17.45 6.27 -1.47
N VAL A 118 -16.53 5.78 -2.28
CA VAL A 118 -15.94 6.50 -3.40
C VAL A 118 -16.47 5.92 -4.70
N ARG A 119 -16.83 6.79 -5.63
CA ARG A 119 -17.09 6.46 -7.01
C ARG A 119 -15.79 6.61 -7.80
N VAL A 120 -15.32 5.50 -8.34
CA VAL A 120 -14.19 5.44 -9.26
C VAL A 120 -14.74 5.23 -10.67
N THR A 121 -14.37 6.14 -11.57
CA THR A 121 -14.82 6.09 -12.96
C THR A 121 -13.62 5.86 -13.87
N VAL A 122 -13.77 4.96 -14.83
CA VAL A 122 -12.73 4.59 -15.79
C VAL A 122 -13.31 4.51 -17.19
N THR A 123 -12.68 5.18 -18.15
CA THR A 123 -13.04 5.13 -19.56
C THR A 123 -12.34 3.96 -20.24
N ARG A 124 -13.12 2.95 -20.61
CA ARG A 124 -12.69 1.79 -21.36
C ARG A 124 -13.86 1.10 -22.08
N THR A 125 -13.67 0.86 -23.38
CA THR A 125 -14.57 0.03 -24.17
C THR A 125 -14.38 -1.45 -23.82
N LEU A 126 -15.49 -2.15 -23.58
CA LEU A 126 -15.54 -3.58 -23.29
C LEU A 126 -16.41 -4.27 -24.34
N ASP A 127 -15.99 -5.46 -24.76
CA ASP A 127 -16.81 -6.32 -25.62
C ASP A 127 -17.98 -6.93 -24.81
N ALA A 128 -18.95 -7.55 -25.48
CA ALA A 128 -19.96 -8.33 -24.77
C ALA A 128 -19.33 -9.59 -24.15
N GLY A 129 -19.59 -9.84 -22.86
CA GLY A 129 -18.99 -10.98 -22.16
C GLY A 129 -18.76 -10.77 -20.67
N ASP A 130 -17.94 -11.65 -20.10
CA ASP A 130 -17.54 -11.60 -18.69
C ASP A 130 -16.26 -10.79 -18.53
N HIS A 131 -16.30 -9.80 -17.63
CA HIS A 131 -15.18 -8.90 -17.35
C HIS A 131 -14.85 -8.89 -15.86
N ARG A 132 -13.63 -8.46 -15.55
CA ARG A 132 -13.18 -8.27 -14.17
C ARG A 132 -12.60 -6.89 -13.98
N ALA A 133 -13.10 -6.18 -12.98
CA ALA A 133 -12.52 -4.94 -12.51
C ALA A 133 -11.90 -5.19 -11.14
N THR A 134 -10.62 -4.84 -11.00
CA THR A 134 -9.88 -4.90 -9.75
C THR A 134 -9.51 -3.48 -9.33
N VAL A 135 -9.82 -3.10 -8.09
CA VAL A 135 -9.39 -1.86 -7.47
C VAL A 135 -8.31 -2.19 -6.44
N ILE A 136 -7.21 -1.45 -6.48
CA ILE A 136 -6.10 -1.60 -5.55
C ILE A 136 -5.92 -0.29 -4.80
N VAL A 137 -5.86 -0.36 -3.48
CA VAL A 137 -5.63 0.78 -2.59
C VAL A 137 -4.51 0.43 -1.62
N GLY A 138 -3.30 0.91 -1.88
CA GLY A 138 -2.12 0.50 -1.13
C GLY A 138 -1.83 -0.99 -1.29
N SER A 139 -2.01 -1.76 -0.22
CA SER A 139 -1.83 -3.23 -0.23
C SER A 139 -3.12 -4.00 -0.50
N GLU A 140 -4.28 -3.37 -0.35
CA GLU A 140 -5.59 -4.03 -0.43
C GLU A 140 -6.05 -4.14 -1.88
N ARG A 141 -6.68 -5.26 -2.24
CA ARG A 141 -7.08 -5.59 -3.61
C ARG A 141 -8.45 -6.22 -3.65
N GLU A 142 -9.39 -5.50 -4.23
CA GLU A 142 -10.75 -5.99 -4.43
C GLU A 142 -11.06 -6.23 -5.89
N THR A 143 -11.76 -7.32 -6.19
CA THR A 143 -12.11 -7.71 -7.56
C THR A 143 -13.59 -7.99 -7.71
N LEU A 144 -14.22 -7.24 -8.61
CA LEU A 144 -15.60 -7.47 -9.06
C LEU A 144 -15.59 -8.17 -10.42
N ALA A 145 -16.30 -9.29 -10.51
CA ALA A 145 -16.64 -9.89 -11.80
C ALA A 145 -18.04 -9.41 -12.22
N PHE A 146 -18.17 -8.89 -13.43
CA PHE A 146 -19.44 -8.41 -13.98
C PHE A 146 -19.58 -8.86 -15.42
N ARG A 147 -20.82 -8.82 -15.94
CA ARG A 147 -21.12 -9.22 -17.31
C ARG A 147 -21.66 -8.03 -18.10
N VAL A 148 -21.05 -7.78 -19.26
CA VAL A 148 -21.56 -6.83 -20.26
C VAL A 148 -22.54 -7.58 -21.14
N ALA A 149 -23.79 -7.11 -21.17
CA ALA A 149 -24.83 -7.69 -22.01
C ALA A 149 -24.51 -7.45 -23.50
N PRO A 150 -24.86 -8.40 -24.38
CA PRO A 150 -24.70 -8.25 -25.84
C PRO A 150 -25.68 -7.24 -26.46
#